data_AF-A0A1H8P6K1-F1
#
_entry.id   AF-A0A1H8P6K1-F1
#
_cell.length_a   1.000
_cell.length_b   1.000
_cell.length_c   1.000
_cell.angle_alpha   90.00
_cell.angle_beta   90.00
_cell.angle_gamma   90.00
#
_symmetry.space_group_name_H-M   'P 1'
#
loop_
_entity.id
_entity.type
_entity.pdbx_description
1 polymer ?
#
loop_
_entity_poly.entity_id
_entity_poly.type
_entity_poly.pdbx_seq_one_letter_code
_entity_poly.pdbx_strand_id
1 'polypeptide(L)'
;MKYHITVILCVLLYACAAQQQMILSKPGGDPVQRHKDLTECEFEAAKATASASSAVMYDVREAVVHDAMIRERKEQLISMCMLARGYTYEPLQ
;
A
#
# COMPACT_ATOMS: atom_id res chain seq x y z
N MET A 1 30.89 27.01 12.02
CA MET A 1 30.58 25.61 11.68
C MET A 1 29.40 24.99 12.44
N LYS A 2 29.04 25.46 13.64
CA LYS A 2 27.95 24.87 14.45
C LYS A 2 26.52 25.11 13.87
N TYR A 3 26.31 26.25 13.21
CA TYR A 3 25.00 26.64 12.64
C TYR A 3 24.62 25.92 11.33
N HIS A 4 25.59 25.42 10.57
CA HIS A 4 25.31 24.71 9.31
C HIS A 4 24.73 23.32 9.55
N ILE A 5 25.15 22.64 10.63
CA ILE A 5 24.68 21.30 10.98
C ILE A 5 23.20 21.36 11.39
N THR A 6 22.79 22.40 12.15
CA THR A 6 21.38 22.57 12.55
C THR A 6 20.45 22.86 11.38
N VAL A 7 20.89 23.64 10.38
CA VAL A 7 20.07 23.93 9.20
C VAL A 7 19.90 22.69 8.32
N ILE A 8 20.96 21.91 8.10
CA ILE A 8 20.90 20.68 7.30
C ILE A 8 20.00 19.62 7.95
N LEU A 9 20.06 19.47 9.29
CA LEU A 9 19.21 18.54 10.02
C LEU A 9 17.72 18.92 9.93
N CYS A 10 17.38 20.21 10.02
CA CYS A 10 16.00 20.67 9.89
C CYS A 10 15.42 20.45 8.49
N VAL A 11 16.24 20.60 7.43
CA VAL A 11 15.80 20.35 6.04
C VAL A 11 15.54 18.86 5.80
N LEU A 12 16.36 17.97 6.36
CA LEU A 12 16.17 16.52 6.26
C LEU A 12 14.92 16.04 7.02
N LEU A 13 14.60 16.64 8.17
CA LEU A 13 13.38 16.32 8.92
C LEU A 13 12.11 16.81 8.21
N TYR A 14 12.16 17.98 7.56
CA TYR A 14 11.04 18.48 6.74
C TYR A 14 10.79 17.61 5.50
N ALA A 15 11.85 17.08 4.88
CA ALA A 15 11.71 16.17 3.74
C ALA A 15 11.04 14.83 4.11
N CYS A 16 11.23 14.36 5.35
CA CYS A 16 10.59 13.14 5.85
C CYS A 16 9.11 13.37 6.22
N ALA A 17 8.77 14.56 6.74
CA ALA A 17 7.38 14.95 7.00
C ALA A 17 6.58 15.28 5.71
N ALA A 18 7.27 15.60 4.62
CA ALA A 18 6.66 15.89 3.32
C ALA A 18 6.40 14.65 2.44
N GLN A 19 6.72 13.43 2.91
CA GLN A 19 6.12 12.22 2.34
C GLN A 19 4.65 12.19 2.73
N GLN A 20 3.85 12.97 2.01
CA GLN A 20 2.40 13.04 2.15
C GLN A 20 1.86 11.62 2.01
N GLN A 21 1.41 11.05 3.13
CA GLN A 21 0.86 9.71 3.15
C GLN A 21 -0.39 9.72 2.26
N MET A 22 -0.34 9.07 1.10
CA MET A 22 -1.48 9.06 0.19
C MET A 22 -2.54 8.09 0.73
N ILE A 23 -3.76 8.57 0.91
CA ILE A 23 -4.92 7.77 1.34
C ILE A 23 -5.91 7.62 0.19
N LEU A 24 -6.49 6.43 0.07
CA LEU A 24 -7.63 6.21 -0.81
C LEU A 24 -8.89 6.80 -0.18
N SER A 25 -9.42 7.86 -0.79
CA SER A 25 -10.67 8.53 -0.43
C SER A 25 -11.66 8.48 -1.59
N LYS A 26 -12.95 8.66 -1.31
CA LYS A 26 -14.03 8.72 -2.32
C LYS A 26 -14.97 9.86 -1.96
N PRO A 27 -15.42 10.70 -2.90
CA PRO A 27 -16.33 11.80 -2.62
C PRO A 27 -17.65 11.27 -2.02
N GLY A 28 -18.01 11.78 -0.84
CA GLY A 28 -19.22 11.37 -0.11
C GLY A 28 -19.17 9.96 0.49
N GLY A 29 -18.01 9.32 0.57
CA GLY A 29 -17.86 7.98 1.13
C GLY A 29 -17.95 7.95 2.66
N ASP A 30 -18.85 7.11 3.18
CA ASP A 30 -18.92 6.77 4.61
C ASP A 30 -17.76 5.81 4.98
N PRO A 31 -17.07 6.00 6.14
CA PRO A 31 -16.16 5.02 6.71
C PRO A 31 -16.63 3.56 6.65
N VAL A 32 -17.93 3.30 6.88
CA VAL A 32 -18.50 1.94 6.84
C VAL A 32 -18.45 1.37 5.42
N GLN A 33 -18.83 2.18 4.43
CA GLN A 33 -18.77 1.79 3.03
C GLN A 33 -17.33 1.54 2.59
N ARG A 34 -16.39 2.37 3.05
CA ARG A 34 -14.95 2.18 2.78
C ARG A 34 -14.43 0.87 3.34
N HIS A 35 -14.80 0.53 4.57
CA HIS A 35 -14.37 -0.73 5.18
C HIS A 35 -14.94 -1.94 4.42
N LYS A 36 -16.21 -1.89 4.04
CA LYS A 36 -16.86 -2.91 3.22
C LYS A 36 -16.16 -3.09 1.87
N ASP A 37 -15.93 -1.98 1.15
CA ASP A 37 -15.29 -1.99 -0.16
C ASP A 37 -13.85 -2.53 -0.09
N LEU A 38 -13.08 -2.12 0.93
CA LEU A 38 -11.73 -2.62 1.16
C LEU A 38 -11.73 -4.12 1.43
N THR A 39 -12.61 -4.61 2.31
CA THR A 39 -12.68 -6.03 2.68
C THR A 39 -13.02 -6.90 1.46
N GLU A 40 -13.92 -6.42 0.60
CA GLU A 40 -14.30 -7.12 -0.62
C GLU A 40 -13.14 -7.15 -1.63
N CYS A 41 -12.44 -6.04 -1.79
CA CYS A 41 -11.23 -5.97 -2.62
C CYS A 41 -10.09 -6.86 -2.09
N GLU A 42 -9.90 -6.94 -0.77
CA GLU A 42 -8.94 -7.83 -0.13
C GLU A 42 -9.27 -9.31 -0.37
N PHE A 43 -10.55 -9.66 -0.30
CA PHE A 43 -11.03 -11.02 -0.56
C PHE A 43 -10.78 -11.42 -2.03
N GLU A 44 -11.15 -10.58 -2.99
CA GLU A 44 -10.92 -10.87 -4.42
C GLU A 44 -9.42 -10.92 -4.75
N ALA A 45 -8.60 -10.03 -4.17
CA ALA A 45 -7.15 -10.07 -4.34
C ALA A 45 -6.54 -11.34 -3.74
N ALA A 46 -6.97 -11.77 -2.55
CA ALA A 46 -6.52 -13.01 -1.93
C ALA A 46 -6.92 -14.23 -2.76
N LYS A 47 -8.15 -14.26 -3.30
CA LYS A 47 -8.61 -15.32 -4.20
C LYS A 47 -7.77 -15.41 -5.47
N ALA A 48 -7.42 -14.26 -6.07
CA ALA A 48 -6.59 -14.20 -7.26
C ALA A 48 -5.15 -14.69 -7.00
N THR A 49 -4.59 -14.39 -5.83
CA THR A 49 -3.20 -14.76 -5.50
C THR A 49 -3.04 -16.10 -4.79
N ALA A 50 -4.09 -16.67 -4.20
CA ALA A 50 -4.05 -17.96 -3.52
C ALA A 50 -3.62 -19.13 -4.42
N SER A 51 -3.88 -19.05 -5.73
CA SER A 51 -3.45 -20.07 -6.69
C SER A 51 -1.94 -20.06 -6.98
N ALA A 52 -1.24 -18.97 -6.66
CA ALA A 52 0.20 -18.85 -6.92
C ALA A 52 1.06 -19.53 -5.84
N SER A 53 0.55 -19.70 -4.61
CA SER A 53 1.34 -20.21 -3.48
C SER A 53 1.38 -21.72 -3.34
N SER A 54 0.52 -22.48 -4.04
CA SER A 54 0.29 -23.90 -3.75
C SER A 54 1.08 -24.91 -4.59
N ALA A 55 1.87 -24.47 -5.58
CA ALA A 55 2.37 -25.37 -6.62
C ALA A 55 3.88 -25.68 -6.59
N VAL A 56 4.70 -24.99 -5.80
CA VAL A 56 6.16 -25.12 -5.90
C VAL A 56 6.83 -25.14 -4.52
N MET A 57 7.56 -26.21 -4.24
CA MET A 57 8.47 -26.29 -3.09
C MET A 57 9.72 -25.47 -3.42
N TYR A 58 9.78 -24.25 -2.90
CA TYR A 58 10.94 -23.38 -3.02
C TYR A 58 11.91 -23.59 -1.86
N ASP A 59 13.22 -23.41 -2.10
CA ASP A 59 14.18 -23.19 -1.03
C ASP A 59 13.80 -21.92 -0.24
N VAL A 60 14.17 -21.81 1.04
CA VAL A 60 13.74 -20.72 1.94
C VAL A 60 14.01 -19.34 1.34
N ARG A 61 15.14 -19.16 0.65
CA ARG A 61 15.50 -17.90 0.00
C ARG A 61 14.53 -17.54 -1.14
N GLU A 62 14.18 -18.52 -1.95
CA GLU A 62 13.29 -18.36 -3.09
C GLU A 62 11.82 -18.22 -2.63
N ALA A 63 11.45 -18.90 -1.55
CA ALA A 63 10.16 -18.76 -0.89
C ALA A 63 9.93 -17.32 -0.39
N VAL A 64 10.94 -16.69 0.22
CA VAL A 64 10.84 -15.29 0.69
C VAL A 64 10.64 -14.31 -0.47
N VAL A 65 11.37 -14.50 -1.58
CA VAL A 65 11.21 -13.65 -2.78
C VAL A 65 9.85 -13.86 -3.41
N HIS A 66 9.39 -15.11 -3.52
CA HIS A 66 8.09 -15.44 -4.07
C HIS A 66 6.94 -14.90 -3.22
N ASP A 67 7.04 -14.98 -1.89
CA ASP A 67 6.07 -14.40 -0.96
C ASP A 67 6.02 -12.87 -1.08
N ALA A 68 7.17 -12.21 -1.21
CA ALA A 68 7.24 -10.78 -1.45
C ALA A 68 6.54 -10.38 -2.76
N MET A 69 6.76 -11.12 -3.85
CA MET A 69 6.09 -10.88 -5.14
C MET A 69 4.57 -11.12 -5.06
N ILE A 70 4.13 -12.18 -4.37
CA ILE A 70 2.70 -12.44 -4.15
C ILE A 70 2.06 -11.30 -3.36
N ARG A 71 2.74 -10.82 -2.31
CA ARG A 71 2.25 -9.72 -1.48
C ARG A 71 2.15 -8.43 -2.29
N GLU A 72 3.18 -8.07 -3.05
CA GLU A 72 3.17 -6.88 -3.90
C GLU A 72 2.02 -6.96 -4.93
N ARG A 73 1.85 -8.11 -5.58
CA ARG A 73 0.75 -8.32 -6.52
C ARG A 73 -0.62 -8.21 -5.84
N LYS A 74 -0.77 -8.73 -4.63
CA LYS A 74 -2.00 -8.61 -3.84
C LYS A 74 -2.32 -7.14 -3.54
N GLU A 75 -1.33 -6.37 -3.10
CA GLU A 75 -1.48 -4.94 -2.82
C GLU A 75 -1.88 -4.14 -4.07
N GLN A 76 -1.27 -4.44 -5.22
CA GLN A 76 -1.64 -3.85 -6.51
C GLN A 76 -3.10 -4.15 -6.89
N LEU A 77 -3.55 -5.40 -6.72
CA LEU A 77 -4.93 -5.79 -7.01
C LEU A 77 -5.94 -5.08 -6.09
N ILE A 78 -5.63 -4.94 -4.80
CA ILE A 78 -6.46 -4.19 -3.85
C ILE A 78 -6.57 -2.73 -4.30
N SER A 79 -5.44 -2.09 -4.63
CA SER A 79 -5.41 -0.70 -5.12
C SER A 79 -6.28 -0.55 -6.37
N MET A 80 -6.08 -1.38 -7.39
CA MET A 80 -6.86 -1.32 -8.63
C MET A 80 -8.36 -1.51 -8.39
N CYS A 81 -8.73 -2.44 -7.50
CA CYS A 81 -10.13 -2.66 -7.13
C CYS A 81 -10.74 -1.42 -6.46
N MET A 82 -10.02 -0.79 -5.53
CA MET A 82 -10.48 0.44 -4.87
C MET A 82 -10.61 1.59 -5.86
N LEU A 83 -9.64 1.76 -6.77
CA LEU A 83 -9.71 2.77 -7.84
C LEU A 83 -10.93 2.53 -8.74
N ALA A 84 -11.22 1.28 -9.11
CA ALA A 84 -12.40 0.93 -9.92
C ALA A 84 -13.73 1.23 -9.20
N ARG A 85 -13.74 1.19 -7.85
CA ARG A 85 -14.90 1.62 -7.03
C ARG A 85 -15.03 3.14 -6.89
N GLY A 86 -14.15 3.89 -7.53
CA GLY A 86 -14.16 5.36 -7.55
C GLY A 86 -13.40 6.00 -6.39
N TYR A 87 -12.49 5.26 -5.74
CA TYR A 87 -11.54 5.87 -4.82
C TYR A 87 -10.41 6.55 -5.60
N THR A 88 -9.85 7.61 -5.03
CA THR A 88 -8.70 8.34 -5.57
C THR A 88 -7.65 8.50 -4.48
N TYR A 89 -6.38 8.57 -4.89
CA TYR A 89 -5.29 8.89 -3.98
C TYR A 89 -5.31 10.38 -3.65
N GLU A 90 -5.55 10.71 -2.40
CA GLU A 90 -5.45 12.06 -1.87
C GLU A 90 -4.34 12.12 -0.82
N PRO A 91 -3.63 13.26 -0.71
CA PRO A 91 -2.68 13.44 0.38
C PRO A 91 -3.40 13.40 1.73
N LEU A 92 -2.82 12.72 2.73
CA LEU A 92 -3.25 12.88 4.13
C LEU A 92 -3.16 14.38 4.47
N GLN A 93 -4.30 14.97 4.80
CA GLN A 93 -4.39 16.33 5.31
C GLN A 93 -4.12 16.38 6.81
#